data_AF-A0A7S3HA13-F1
#
_entry.id   AF-A0A7S3HA13-F1
#
_cell.length_a   1.000
_cell.length_b   1.000
_cell.length_c   1.000
_cell.angle_alpha   90.00
_cell.angle_beta   90.00
_cell.angle_gamma   90.00
#
_symmetry.space_group_name_H-M   'P 1'
#
loop_
_entity.id
_entity.type
_entity.pdbx_description
1 polymer ?
#
loop_
_entity_poly.entity_id
_entity_poly.type
_entity_poly.pdbx_seq_one_letter_code
_entity_poly.pdbx_strand_id
1 'polypeptide(L)'
;HVGELKEFNQTWDVKSAEYEAHARNLQNTLAERHKAEHEAQLRKMQQDTEPRTPRWSKDLLNLRKIQETLAKMKKYAEAEKTKVQADKVEAREHAMWMAKREARIGALEEQFLHKQQLEMGGLMKRIHSGREEQKQARKSEL
;
A
#
# COMPACT_ATOMS: atom_id res chain seq x y z
N HIS A 1 6.10 45.97 -34.79
CA HIS A 1 6.67 44.67 -35.22
C HIS A 1 7.67 44.04 -34.26
N VAL A 2 8.90 44.53 -34.06
CA VAL A 2 9.88 43.85 -33.17
C VAL A 2 9.49 43.92 -31.68
N GLY A 3 8.89 45.04 -31.24
CA GLY A 3 8.41 45.21 -29.87
C GLY A 3 7.22 44.30 -29.53
N GLU A 4 6.20 44.28 -30.39
CA GLU A 4 4.99 43.45 -30.22
C GLU A 4 5.32 41.95 -30.17
N LEU A 5 6.24 41.47 -31.02
CA LEU A 5 6.68 40.07 -31.00
C LEU A 5 7.43 39.71 -29.70
N LYS A 6 8.17 40.66 -29.12
CA LYS A 6 8.87 40.47 -27.86
C LYS A 6 7.89 40.38 -26.69
N GLU A 7 6.89 41.26 -26.65
CA GLU A 7 5.84 41.27 -25.63
C GLU A 7 4.97 40.00 -25.71
N PHE A 8 4.63 39.55 -26.92
CA PHE A 8 3.92 38.30 -27.15
C PHE A 8 4.67 37.10 -26.57
N ASN A 9 5.97 36.97 -26.91
CA ASN A 9 6.80 35.87 -26.41
C ASN A 9 6.93 35.89 -24.89
N GLN A 10 7.15 37.06 -24.29
CA GLN A 10 7.24 37.20 -22.83
C GLN A 10 5.94 36.77 -22.14
N THR A 11 4.79 37.20 -22.66
CA THR A 11 3.48 36.83 -22.10
C THR A 11 3.27 35.32 -22.14
N TRP A 12 3.60 34.68 -23.26
CA TRP A 12 3.48 33.23 -23.41
C TRP A 12 4.47 32.45 -22.55
N ASP A 13 5.68 32.96 -22.34
CA ASP A 13 6.67 32.34 -21.47
C ASP A 13 6.21 32.37 -20.01
N VAL A 14 5.63 33.49 -19.54
CA VAL A 14 5.01 33.60 -18.21
C VAL A 14 3.84 32.60 -18.07
N LYS A 15 2.91 32.59 -19.02
CA LYS A 15 1.74 31.69 -19.02
C LYS A 15 2.15 30.22 -18.98
N SER A 16 3.20 29.85 -19.72
CA SER A 16 3.75 28.49 -19.70
C SER A 16 4.40 28.17 -18.35
N ALA A 17 5.18 29.10 -17.79
CA ALA A 17 5.81 28.92 -16.48
C ALA A 17 4.77 28.75 -15.35
N GLU A 18 3.69 29.53 -15.36
CA GLU A 18 2.57 29.42 -14.42
C GLU A 18 1.87 28.06 -14.53
N TYR A 19 1.63 27.60 -15.75
CA TYR A 19 1.06 26.28 -15.99
C TYR A 19 1.96 25.17 -15.45
N GLU A 20 3.27 25.23 -15.71
CA GLU A 20 4.23 24.26 -15.19
C GLU A 20 4.36 24.29 -13.67
N ALA A 21 4.25 25.46 -13.04
CA ALA A 21 4.21 25.59 -11.59
C ALA A 21 2.94 24.94 -11.02
N HIS A 22 1.78 25.22 -11.61
CA HIS A 22 0.51 24.63 -11.20
C HIS A 22 0.49 23.11 -11.41
N ALA A 23 0.97 22.61 -12.54
CA ALA A 23 1.08 21.18 -12.83
C ALA A 23 1.97 20.46 -11.81
N ARG A 24 3.12 21.05 -11.44
CA ARG A 24 3.99 20.53 -10.38
C ARG A 24 3.28 20.51 -9.03
N ASN A 25 2.56 21.56 -8.68
CA ASN A 25 1.80 21.61 -7.44
C ASN A 25 0.72 20.50 -7.37
N LEU A 26 -0.01 20.28 -8.46
CA LEU A 26 -1.00 19.20 -8.54
C LEU A 26 -0.36 17.82 -8.34
N GLN A 27 0.80 17.57 -8.97
CA GLN A 27 1.54 16.31 -8.82
C GLN A 27 1.98 16.10 -7.37
N ASN A 28 2.58 17.12 -6.76
CA ASN A 28 3.06 17.05 -5.37
C ASN A 28 1.90 16.83 -4.39
N THR A 29 0.82 17.60 -4.54
CA THR A 29 -0.37 17.48 -3.70
C THR A 29 -0.97 16.08 -3.80
N LEU A 30 -1.07 15.51 -5.01
CA LEU A 30 -1.59 14.17 -5.21
C LEU A 30 -0.66 13.11 -4.59
N ALA A 31 0.66 13.25 -4.79
CA ALA A 31 1.64 12.32 -4.24
C ALA A 31 1.67 12.33 -2.70
N GLU A 32 1.58 13.51 -2.08
CA GLU A 32 1.49 13.66 -0.62
C GLU A 32 0.21 13.02 -0.08
N ARG A 33 -0.93 13.27 -0.75
CA ARG A 33 -2.20 12.64 -0.39
C ARG A 33 -2.12 11.12 -0.50
N HIS A 34 -1.60 10.60 -1.62
CA HIS A 34 -1.42 9.17 -1.83
C HIS A 34 -0.57 8.52 -0.74
N LYS A 35 0.52 9.17 -0.34
CA LYS A 35 1.38 8.68 0.75
C LYS A 35 0.60 8.57 2.07
N ALA A 36 -0.11 9.64 2.45
CA ALA A 36 -0.90 9.65 3.68
C ALA A 36 -2.02 8.61 3.67
N GLU A 37 -2.72 8.47 2.54
CA GLU A 37 -3.78 7.48 2.36
C GLU A 37 -3.22 6.05 2.39
N HIS A 38 -2.06 5.80 1.80
CA HIS A 38 -1.41 4.49 1.82
C HIS A 38 -1.02 4.07 3.24
N GLU A 39 -0.41 4.97 4.02
CA GLU A 39 -0.08 4.71 5.43
C GLU A 39 -1.33 4.39 6.26
N ALA A 40 -2.40 5.17 6.08
CA ALA A 40 -3.67 4.95 6.78
C ALA A 40 -4.33 3.62 6.37
N GLN A 41 -4.31 3.32 5.07
CA GLN A 41 -4.90 2.12 4.52
C GLN A 41 -4.12 0.87 4.94
N LEU A 42 -2.79 0.91 4.98
CA LEU A 42 -1.95 -0.19 5.46
C LEU A 42 -2.24 -0.51 6.93
N ARG A 43 -2.33 0.53 7.78
CA ARG A 43 -2.73 0.36 9.19
C ARG A 43 -4.11 -0.30 9.31
N LYS A 44 -5.07 0.14 8.49
CA LYS A 44 -6.40 -0.47 8.45
C LYS A 44 -6.36 -1.93 8.00
N MET A 45 -5.64 -2.26 6.94
CA MET A 45 -5.46 -3.64 6.47
C MET A 45 -4.82 -4.52 7.55
N GLN A 46 -3.83 -4.01 8.27
CA GLN A 46 -3.20 -4.72 9.39
C GLN A 46 -4.15 -4.97 10.57
N GLN A 47 -5.16 -4.13 10.79
CA GLN A 47 -6.16 -4.31 11.86
C GLN A 47 -7.34 -5.19 11.42
N ASP A 48 -7.80 -5.02 10.19
CA ASP A 48 -9.07 -5.60 9.71
C ASP A 48 -8.91 -6.89 8.92
N THR A 49 -7.69 -7.25 8.49
CA THR A 49 -7.50 -8.48 7.71
C THR A 49 -7.74 -9.72 8.57
N GLU A 50 -8.84 -10.40 8.26
CA GLU A 50 -9.20 -11.70 8.79
C GLU A 50 -8.41 -12.83 8.11
N PRO A 51 -8.00 -13.88 8.85
CA PRO A 51 -8.27 -14.10 10.27
C PRO A 51 -7.34 -13.30 11.21
N ARG A 52 -7.90 -12.62 12.21
CA ARG A 52 -7.14 -11.82 13.20
C ARG A 52 -6.30 -12.65 14.18
N THR A 53 -6.65 -13.93 14.35
CA THR A 53 -5.90 -14.88 15.16
C THR A 53 -5.77 -16.23 14.45
N PRO A 54 -4.73 -17.02 14.76
CA PRO A 54 -4.62 -18.39 14.25
C PRO A 54 -5.80 -19.25 14.70
N ARG A 55 -6.27 -20.11 13.80
CA ARG A 55 -7.20 -21.19 14.16
C ARG A 55 -6.40 -22.48 14.33
N TRP A 56 -6.20 -22.87 15.58
CA TRP A 56 -5.43 -24.06 15.94
C TRP A 56 -6.08 -25.35 15.46
N SER A 57 -5.25 -26.30 15.03
CA SER A 57 -5.71 -27.63 14.65
C SER A 57 -6.20 -28.43 15.85
N LYS A 58 -7.04 -29.44 15.59
CA LYS A 58 -7.46 -30.41 16.61
C LYS A 58 -6.26 -31.13 17.22
N ASP A 59 -5.22 -31.39 16.44
CA ASP A 59 -4.03 -32.10 16.89
C ASP A 59 -3.25 -31.28 17.91
N LEU A 60 -3.05 -29.97 17.66
CA LEU A 60 -2.44 -29.07 18.63
C LEU A 60 -3.26 -29.01 19.93
N LEU A 61 -4.57 -28.82 19.82
CA LEU A 61 -5.47 -28.76 20.98
C LEU A 61 -5.43 -30.06 21.79
N ASN A 62 -5.36 -31.21 21.11
CA ASN A 62 -5.23 -32.52 21.75
C ASN A 62 -3.88 -32.66 22.47
N LEU A 63 -2.76 -32.27 21.84
CA LEU A 63 -1.44 -32.29 22.46
C LEU A 63 -1.40 -31.41 23.72
N ARG A 64 -1.98 -30.22 23.68
CA ARG A 64 -2.10 -29.32 24.84
C ARG A 64 -2.93 -29.95 25.97
N LYS A 65 -4.04 -30.62 25.64
CA LYS A 65 -4.86 -31.34 26.63
C LYS A 65 -4.12 -32.52 27.25
N ILE A 66 -3.36 -33.28 26.46
CA ILE A 66 -2.52 -34.40 26.94
C ILE A 66 -1.42 -33.86 27.86
N GLN A 67 -0.72 -32.80 27.46
CA GLN A 67 0.29 -32.12 28.26
C GLN A 67 -0.27 -31.72 29.64
N GLU A 68 -1.42 -31.03 29.67
CA GLU A 68 -2.06 -30.60 30.92
C GLU A 68 -2.44 -31.80 31.81
N THR A 69 -2.97 -32.86 31.20
CA THR A 69 -3.37 -34.07 31.92
C THR A 69 -2.17 -34.77 32.56
N LEU A 70 -1.06 -34.93 31.82
CA LEU A 70 0.18 -35.51 32.33
C LEU A 70 0.75 -34.67 33.48
N ALA A 71 0.71 -33.34 33.38
CA ALA A 71 1.14 -32.45 34.45
C ALA A 71 0.29 -32.61 35.72
N LYS A 72 -1.05 -32.71 35.59
CA LYS A 72 -1.97 -32.99 36.71
C LYS A 72 -1.69 -34.34 37.37
N MET A 73 -1.26 -35.33 36.59
CA MET A 73 -0.82 -36.64 37.08
C MET A 73 0.60 -36.65 37.66
N LYS A 74 1.27 -35.47 37.76
CA LYS A 74 2.67 -35.32 38.19
C LYS A 74 3.68 -36.05 37.30
N LYS A 75 3.29 -36.39 36.08
CA LYS A 75 4.12 -37.00 35.03
C LYS A 75 4.87 -35.92 34.24
N TYR A 76 5.74 -35.18 34.94
CA TYR A 76 6.38 -33.98 34.38
C TYR A 76 7.32 -34.28 33.21
N ALA A 77 8.02 -35.41 33.24
CA ALA A 77 8.92 -35.80 32.15
C ALA A 77 8.16 -36.07 30.85
N GLU A 78 7.03 -36.80 30.91
CA GLU A 78 6.18 -36.99 29.73
C GLU A 78 5.48 -35.69 29.31
N ALA A 79 5.03 -34.87 30.27
CA ALA A 79 4.41 -33.58 29.98
C ALA A 79 5.36 -32.66 29.20
N GLU A 80 6.65 -32.58 29.58
CA GLU A 80 7.63 -31.77 28.86
C GLU A 80 7.87 -32.30 27.44
N LYS A 81 7.91 -33.62 27.24
CA LYS A 81 8.00 -34.22 25.88
C LYS A 81 6.80 -33.83 25.02
N THR A 82 5.58 -33.93 25.56
CA THR A 82 4.36 -33.53 24.85
C THR A 82 4.34 -32.03 24.57
N LYS A 83 4.80 -31.20 25.52
CA LYS A 83 4.93 -29.75 25.34
C LYS A 83 5.84 -29.42 24.16
N VAL A 84 7.04 -30.00 24.10
CA VAL A 84 7.97 -29.76 22.97
C VAL A 84 7.33 -30.12 21.63
N GLN A 85 6.51 -31.18 21.58
CA GLN A 85 5.77 -31.53 20.38
C GLN A 85 4.65 -30.53 20.05
N ALA A 86 3.88 -30.10 21.06
CA ALA A 86 2.84 -29.08 20.90
C ALA A 86 3.43 -27.75 20.42
N ASP A 87 4.53 -27.29 21.02
CA ASP A 87 5.22 -26.05 20.66
C ASP A 87 5.70 -26.05 19.20
N LYS A 88 6.20 -27.20 18.71
CA LYS A 88 6.57 -27.37 17.29
C LYS A 88 5.38 -27.24 16.35
N VAL A 89 4.25 -27.85 16.69
CA VAL A 89 3.02 -27.77 15.89
C VAL A 89 2.47 -26.35 15.90
N GLU A 90 2.42 -25.71 17.08
CA GLU A 90 1.96 -24.33 17.23
C GLU A 90 2.81 -23.35 16.43
N ALA A 91 4.14 -23.44 16.52
CA ALA A 91 5.05 -22.58 15.75
C ALA A 91 4.81 -22.72 14.24
N ARG A 92 4.60 -23.96 13.76
CA ARG A 92 4.30 -24.22 12.34
C ARG A 92 2.95 -23.62 11.92
N GLU A 93 1.90 -23.86 12.70
CA GLU A 93 0.56 -23.34 12.40
C GLU A 93 0.51 -21.82 12.45
N HIS A 94 1.20 -21.22 13.42
CA HIS A 94 1.34 -19.78 13.54
C HIS A 94 2.08 -19.19 12.33
N ALA A 95 3.20 -19.78 11.91
CA ALA A 95 3.94 -19.34 10.74
C ALA A 95 3.10 -19.43 9.45
N MET A 96 2.35 -20.52 9.28
CA MET A 96 1.43 -20.68 8.14
C MET A 96 0.30 -19.65 8.15
N TRP A 97 -0.27 -19.36 9.33
CA TRP A 97 -1.28 -18.33 9.49
C TRP A 97 -0.73 -16.94 9.15
N MET A 98 0.44 -16.59 9.69
CA MET A 98 1.12 -15.32 9.40
C MET A 98 1.39 -15.17 7.91
N ALA A 99 1.99 -16.17 7.26
CA ALA A 99 2.29 -16.13 5.83
C ALA A 99 1.03 -15.92 4.98
N LYS A 100 -0.06 -16.62 5.29
CA LYS A 100 -1.34 -16.45 4.58
C LYS A 100 -1.92 -15.06 4.80
N ARG A 101 -1.79 -14.52 6.02
CA ARG A 101 -2.29 -13.20 6.38
C ARG A 101 -1.50 -12.10 5.68
N GLU A 102 -0.18 -12.18 5.71
CA GLU A 102 0.72 -11.25 5.02
C GLU A 102 0.51 -11.28 3.51
N ALA A 103 0.37 -12.46 2.90
CA ALA A 103 0.03 -12.57 1.48
C ALA A 103 -1.30 -11.87 1.14
N ARG A 104 -2.31 -11.99 2.01
CA ARG A 104 -3.60 -11.31 1.83
C ARG A 104 -3.47 -9.79 1.96
N ILE A 105 -2.70 -9.31 2.95
CA ILE A 105 -2.43 -7.88 3.12
C ILE A 105 -1.69 -7.35 1.89
N GLY A 106 -0.65 -8.04 1.43
CA GLY A 106 0.11 -7.66 0.24
C GLY A 106 -0.74 -7.57 -1.02
N ALA A 107 -1.65 -8.54 -1.25
CA ALA A 107 -2.57 -8.49 -2.38
C ALA A 107 -3.53 -7.29 -2.32
N LEU A 108 -4.03 -6.94 -1.12
CA LEU A 108 -4.89 -5.78 -0.93
C LEU A 108 -4.11 -4.47 -1.12
N GLU A 109 -2.87 -4.42 -0.64
CA GLU A 109 -1.96 -3.29 -0.81
C GLU A 109 -1.62 -3.07 -2.30
N GLU A 110 -1.29 -4.13 -3.03
CA GLU A 110 -1.00 -4.07 -4.46
C GLU A 110 -2.20 -3.50 -5.24
N GLN A 111 -3.41 -3.99 -4.95
CA GLN A 111 -4.64 -3.45 -5.56
C GLN A 111 -4.86 -1.97 -5.24
N PHE A 112 -4.50 -1.54 -4.03
CA PHE A 112 -4.62 -0.14 -3.62
C PHE A 112 -3.60 0.75 -4.34
N LEU A 113 -2.33 0.34 -4.37
CA LEU A 113 -1.26 1.05 -5.08
C LEU A 113 -1.53 1.12 -6.59
N HIS A 114 -2.10 0.06 -7.17
CA HIS A 114 -2.50 0.08 -8.58
C HIS A 114 -3.54 1.17 -8.87
N LYS A 115 -4.51 1.39 -7.97
CA LYS A 115 -5.49 2.50 -8.12
C LYS A 115 -4.82 3.86 -8.05
N GLN A 116 -3.87 4.06 -7.13
CA GLN A 116 -3.09 5.29 -7.02
C GLN A 116 -2.26 5.54 -8.29
N GLN A 117 -1.65 4.49 -8.84
CA GLN A 117 -0.89 4.57 -10.09
C GLN A 117 -1.79 4.98 -11.28
N LEU A 118 -3.00 4.43 -11.39
CA LEU A 118 -3.96 4.81 -12.43
C LEU A 118 -4.39 6.27 -12.29
N GLU A 119 -4.66 6.73 -11.07
CA GLU A 119 -5.03 8.12 -10.80
C GLU A 119 -3.90 9.09 -11.18
N MET A 120 -2.67 8.82 -10.74
CA MET A 120 -1.49 9.61 -11.10
C MET A 120 -1.26 9.59 -12.62
N GLY A 121 -1.39 8.44 -13.26
CA GLY A 121 -1.30 8.33 -14.73
C GLY A 121 -2.35 9.18 -15.45
N GLY A 122 -3.58 9.23 -14.93
CA GLY A 122 -4.64 10.09 -15.46
C GLY A 122 -4.33 11.58 -15.29
N LEU A 123 -3.75 12.00 -14.16
CA LEU A 123 -3.27 13.36 -13.97
C LEU A 123 -2.16 13.71 -14.96
N MET A 124 -1.17 12.83 -15.12
CA MET A 124 -0.05 13.05 -16.04
C MET A 124 -0.50 13.20 -17.49
N LYS A 125 -1.48 12.40 -17.93
CA LYS A 125 -2.08 12.53 -19.27
C LYS A 125 -2.76 13.89 -19.45
N ARG A 126 -3.55 14.35 -18.47
CA ARG A 126 -4.20 15.67 -18.53
C ARG A 126 -3.19 16.81 -18.57
N ILE A 127 -2.12 16.73 -17.78
CA ILE A 127 -1.02 17.71 -17.80
C ILE A 127 -0.35 17.72 -19.19
N HIS A 128 -0.08 16.54 -19.75
CA HIS A 128 0.51 16.45 -21.09
C HIS A 128 -0.40 17.05 -22.16
N SER A 129 -1.69 16.70 -22.19
CA SER A 129 -2.66 17.28 -23.12
C SER A 129 -2.73 18.80 -23.00
N GLY A 130 -2.80 19.35 -21.78
CA GLY A 130 -2.84 20.79 -21.58
C GLY A 130 -1.55 21.51 -22.02
N ARG A 131 -0.38 20.87 -21.87
CA ARG A 131 0.89 21.40 -22.44
C ARG A 131 0.83 21.48 -23.96
N GLU A 132 0.32 20.44 -24.62
CA GLU A 132 0.20 20.44 -26.08
C GLU A 132 -0.82 21.47 -26.56
N GLU A 133 -1.95 21.62 -25.87
CA GLU A 133 -2.93 22.68 -26.15
C GLU A 133 -2.32 24.09 -26.04
N GLN A 134 -1.53 24.36 -24.99
CA GLN A 134 -0.83 25.65 -24.86
C GLN A 134 0.16 25.90 -26.00
N LYS A 135 0.90 24.87 -26.42
CA LYS A 135 1.82 24.98 -27.57
C LYS A 135 1.08 25.28 -28.87
N GLN A 136 -0.07 24.63 -29.10
CA GLN A 136 -0.87 24.87 -30.30
C GLN A 136 -1.49 26.28 -30.28
N ALA A 137 -2.02 26.70 -29.14
CA ALA A 137 -2.57 28.04 -28.97
C ALA A 137 -1.52 29.14 -29.21
N ARG A 138 -0.30 28.97 -28.70
CA ARG A 138 0.82 29.89 -28.98
C ARG A 138 1.13 29.96 -30.48
N LYS A 139 1.09 28.84 -31.19
CA LYS A 139 1.34 28.80 -32.64
C LYS A 139 0.21 29.46 -33.44
N SER A 140 -1.03 29.36 -33.00
CA SER A 140 -2.18 29.97 -33.70
C SER A 140 -2.29 31.48 -33.47
N GLU A 141 -1.76 31.99 -32.36
CA GLU A 141 -1.78 33.43 -32.02
C GLU A 141 -0.53 34.20 -32.52
N LEU A 142 0.50 33.49 -33.00
CA LEU A 142 1.73 34.04 -33.59
C LEU A 142 1.52 34.41 -35.06
#